data_AF-A0A1Q6EJ27-F1
#
_entry.id   AF-A0A1Q6EJ27-F1
#
_cell.length_a   1.000
_cell.length_b   1.000
_cell.length_c   1.000
_cell.angle_alpha   90.00
_cell.angle_beta   90.00
_cell.angle_gamma   90.00
#
_symmetry.space_group_name_H-M   'P 1'
#
loop_
_entity.id
_entity.type
_entity.pdbx_description
1 polymer ?
#
loop_
_entity_poly.entity_id
_entity_poly.type
_entity_poly.pdbx_seq_one_letter_code
_entity_poly.pdbx_strand_id
1 'polypeptide(L)'
;MKTRFIGILCLLAIAVPLQSSSQTNIIKAFDKILKSSDVTYTEKHSMEKDTKTGQKESQYDIYDFTLPANSSLIDNALKAFKSDEAMAYSTSSGTTGKNDSEISLAIGNGEMGTRVNAPGRKYIYSCFLAPDSENKDGNYRYAYGMNWETKDGVITGKLIVTYATTLKYRQEQSERSQFKIFTNTTTYSGTTNENPSWFSKFMGYVQAMEQTTPGAQQALATKIYEHTKSIPTSVTREDKIIAGEILKSMISKPQFRNTTATLQLLNGACTNLK
;
A
#
# COMPACT_ATOMS: atom_id res chain seq x y z
N MET A 1 -3.19 -38.73 -22.39
CA MET A 1 -4.25 -37.95 -23.07
C MET A 1 -4.03 -36.48 -22.76
N LYS A 2 -3.96 -35.62 -23.79
CA LYS A 2 -3.71 -34.18 -23.66
C LYS A 2 -5.03 -33.47 -23.37
N THR A 3 -5.33 -33.17 -22.11
CA THR A 3 -6.42 -32.26 -21.76
C THR A 3 -5.92 -30.83 -21.95
N ARG A 4 -6.18 -30.28 -23.14
CA ARG A 4 -6.06 -28.85 -23.39
C ARG A 4 -7.20 -28.16 -22.64
N PHE A 5 -6.97 -27.79 -21.39
CA PHE A 5 -7.82 -26.81 -20.73
C PHE A 5 -7.60 -25.48 -21.45
N ILE A 6 -8.63 -25.04 -22.18
CA ILE A 6 -8.74 -23.66 -22.64
C ILE A 6 -9.02 -22.86 -21.37
N GLY A 7 -7.97 -22.56 -20.61
CA GLY A 7 -8.01 -21.59 -19.51
C GLY A 7 -8.29 -20.23 -20.12
N ILE A 8 -9.31 -19.55 -19.60
CA ILE A 8 -9.61 -18.17 -19.98
C ILE A 8 -8.37 -17.34 -19.63
N LEU A 9 -7.68 -16.87 -20.67
CA LEU A 9 -6.51 -16.02 -20.57
C LEU A 9 -6.95 -14.65 -19.99
N CYS A 10 -7.04 -14.53 -18.67
CA CYS A 10 -7.37 -13.28 -17.98
C CYS A 10 -6.30 -12.19 -18.12
N LEU A 11 -5.18 -12.47 -18.79
CA LEU A 11 -4.13 -11.49 -19.07
C LEU A 11 -4.58 -10.34 -20.00
N LEU A 12 -5.76 -10.39 -20.66
CA LEU A 12 -6.07 -9.47 -21.76
C LEU A 12 -7.49 -8.86 -21.81
N ALA A 13 -8.33 -8.99 -20.78
CA ALA A 13 -9.67 -8.35 -20.80
C ALA A 13 -9.70 -6.94 -20.20
N ILE A 14 -8.59 -6.19 -20.29
CA ILE A 14 -8.66 -4.73 -20.22
C ILE A 14 -8.27 -4.24 -21.60
N ALA A 15 -9.24 -3.70 -22.33
CA ALA A 15 -8.98 -2.82 -23.46
C ALA A 15 -8.32 -1.55 -22.91
N VAL A 16 -7.05 -1.65 -22.53
CA VAL A 16 -6.24 -0.49 -22.16
C VAL A 16 -5.85 0.18 -23.47
N PRO A 17 -6.09 1.48 -23.65
CA PRO A 17 -5.49 2.23 -24.74
C PRO A 17 -3.97 1.97 -24.71
N LEU A 18 -3.40 1.56 -25.84
CA LEU A 18 -1.98 1.21 -26.01
C LEU A 18 -1.01 2.39 -25.81
N GLN A 19 -1.44 3.45 -25.14
CA GLN A 19 -0.67 4.65 -24.89
C GLN A 19 -0.54 4.78 -23.36
N SER A 20 0.64 4.46 -22.83
CA SER A 20 1.12 4.67 -21.44
C SER A 20 1.10 3.53 -20.41
N SER A 21 1.00 2.24 -20.77
CA SER A 21 1.25 1.19 -19.76
C SER A 21 2.75 0.91 -19.58
N SER A 22 3.25 1.23 -18.40
CA SER A 22 4.65 1.11 -17.97
C SER A 22 5.22 -0.32 -17.89
N GLN A 23 4.44 -1.32 -18.31
CA GLN A 23 4.65 -2.75 -18.02
C GLN A 23 4.45 -3.62 -19.27
N THR A 24 4.57 -3.01 -20.45
CA THR A 24 4.22 -3.64 -21.73
C THR A 24 5.16 -4.80 -22.09
N ASN A 25 6.45 -4.74 -21.75
CA ASN A 25 7.40 -5.78 -22.16
C ASN A 25 7.27 -7.03 -21.28
N ILE A 26 7.14 -6.86 -19.96
CA ILE A 26 6.97 -7.99 -19.04
C ILE A 26 5.69 -8.77 -19.37
N ILE A 27 4.57 -8.08 -19.62
CA ILE A 27 3.30 -8.73 -20.00
C ILE A 27 3.50 -9.56 -21.28
N LYS A 28 4.13 -9.00 -22.31
CA LYS A 28 4.40 -9.72 -23.57
C LYS A 28 5.30 -10.94 -23.36
N ALA A 29 6.28 -10.85 -22.48
CA ALA A 29 7.16 -11.98 -22.18
C ALA A 29 6.43 -13.10 -21.43
N PHE A 30 5.57 -12.77 -20.46
CA PHE A 30 4.75 -13.75 -19.75
C PHE A 30 3.77 -14.43 -20.71
N ASP A 31 3.09 -13.65 -21.55
CA ASP A 31 2.20 -14.17 -22.59
C ASP A 31 2.92 -15.13 -23.55
N LYS A 32 4.16 -14.80 -23.95
CA LYS A 32 4.99 -15.66 -24.80
C LYS A 32 5.38 -16.97 -24.12
N ILE A 33 5.63 -16.96 -22.81
CA ILE A 33 5.86 -18.19 -22.03
C ILE A 33 4.60 -19.06 -22.07
N LEU A 34 3.46 -18.50 -21.69
CA LEU A 34 2.21 -19.26 -21.55
C LEU A 34 1.66 -19.79 -22.89
N LYS A 35 1.95 -19.11 -24.01
CA LYS A 35 1.54 -19.53 -25.36
C LYS A 35 2.54 -20.46 -26.06
N SER A 36 3.71 -20.70 -25.48
CA SER A 36 4.70 -21.58 -26.09
C SER A 36 4.23 -23.04 -26.08
N SER A 37 4.42 -23.75 -27.19
CA SER A 37 4.12 -25.18 -27.30
C SER A 37 4.97 -26.06 -26.39
N ASP A 38 6.11 -25.54 -25.94
CA ASP A 38 7.10 -26.27 -25.14
C ASP A 38 6.87 -26.09 -23.63
N VAL A 39 5.85 -25.31 -23.25
CA VAL A 39 5.53 -24.99 -21.87
C VAL A 39 4.30 -25.78 -21.43
N THR A 40 4.40 -26.45 -20.29
CA THR A 40 3.25 -26.96 -19.54
C THR A 40 3.08 -26.12 -18.29
N TYR A 41 1.85 -25.77 -17.93
CA TYR A 41 1.59 -24.97 -16.74
C TYR A 41 0.25 -25.29 -16.08
N THR A 42 0.13 -24.95 -14.82
CA THR A 42 -1.13 -24.84 -14.07
C THR A 42 -1.36 -23.40 -13.66
N GLU A 43 -2.61 -23.04 -13.40
CA GLU A 43 -2.98 -21.64 -13.15
C GLU A 43 -3.90 -21.48 -11.93
N LYS A 44 -3.76 -20.34 -11.26
CA LYS A 44 -4.63 -19.91 -10.17
C LYS A 44 -4.92 -18.42 -10.32
N HIS A 45 -6.21 -18.07 -10.23
CA HIS A 45 -6.69 -16.71 -10.41
C HIS A 45 -7.63 -16.30 -9.28
N SER A 46 -7.57 -15.03 -8.90
CA SER A 46 -8.63 -14.37 -8.13
C SER A 46 -8.67 -12.89 -8.51
N MET A 47 -9.85 -12.30 -8.49
CA MET A 47 -10.06 -10.87 -8.64
C MET A 47 -11.27 -10.47 -7.79
N GLU A 48 -11.10 -9.44 -6.97
CA GLU A 48 -12.17 -8.87 -6.17
C GLU A 48 -12.34 -7.39 -6.49
N LYS A 49 -13.59 -6.94 -6.38
CA LYS A 49 -14.00 -5.56 -6.60
C LYS A 49 -14.80 -5.09 -5.41
N ASP A 50 -14.66 -3.82 -5.06
CA ASP A 50 -15.52 -3.18 -4.08
C ASP A 50 -16.97 -3.25 -4.58
N THR A 51 -17.86 -3.73 -3.71
CA THR A 51 -19.25 -4.02 -4.08
C THR A 51 -20.09 -2.76 -4.35
N LYS A 52 -19.61 -1.58 -3.95
CA LYS A 52 -20.34 -0.32 -4.09
C LYS A 52 -19.88 0.49 -5.29
N THR A 53 -18.57 0.53 -5.51
CA THR A 53 -17.92 1.36 -6.53
C THR A 53 -17.56 0.55 -7.77
N GLY A 54 -17.49 -0.79 -7.66
CA GLY A 54 -17.01 -1.68 -8.72
C GLY A 54 -15.50 -1.55 -8.98
N GLN A 55 -14.78 -0.78 -8.16
CA GLN A 55 -13.33 -0.60 -8.29
C GLN A 55 -12.61 -1.90 -7.91
N LYS A 56 -11.57 -2.25 -8.67
CA LYS A 56 -10.73 -3.40 -8.37
C LYS A 56 -9.97 -3.19 -7.06
N GLU A 57 -10.06 -4.15 -6.14
CA GLU A 57 -9.40 -4.07 -4.83
C GLU A 57 -8.28 -5.10 -4.71
N SER A 58 -8.44 -6.30 -5.27
CA SER A 58 -7.44 -7.37 -5.19
C SER A 58 -7.39 -8.17 -6.50
N GLN A 59 -6.21 -8.67 -6.85
CA GLN A 59 -6.05 -9.69 -7.89
C GLN A 59 -4.76 -10.48 -7.66
N TYR A 60 -4.80 -11.76 -8.00
CA TYR A 60 -3.59 -12.51 -8.33
C TYR A 60 -3.80 -13.39 -9.56
N ASP A 61 -2.74 -13.53 -10.36
CA ASP A 61 -2.61 -14.52 -11.41
C ASP A 61 -1.29 -15.25 -11.19
N ILE A 62 -1.35 -16.56 -10.98
CA ILE A 62 -0.18 -17.38 -10.69
C ILE A 62 -0.15 -18.53 -11.68
N TYR A 63 0.98 -18.69 -12.36
CA TYR A 63 1.22 -19.76 -13.31
C TYR A 63 2.45 -20.56 -12.89
N ASP A 64 2.27 -21.78 -12.43
CA ASP A 64 3.38 -22.70 -12.17
C ASP A 64 3.69 -23.43 -13.48
N PHE A 65 4.90 -23.24 -14.02
CA PHE A 65 5.26 -23.71 -15.36
C PHE A 65 6.46 -24.67 -15.35
N THR A 66 6.56 -25.46 -16.41
CA THR A 66 7.67 -26.35 -16.72
C THR A 66 8.03 -26.24 -18.20
N LEU A 67 9.32 -26.15 -18.52
CA LEU A 67 9.81 -26.03 -19.90
C LEU A 67 11.25 -26.58 -20.08
N PRO A 68 11.70 -26.90 -21.31
CA PRO A 68 13.03 -27.43 -21.56
C PRO A 68 14.17 -26.46 -21.18
N ALA A 69 15.28 -26.97 -20.62
CA ALA A 69 16.38 -26.12 -20.14
C ALA A 69 17.09 -25.30 -21.23
N ASN A 70 17.00 -25.68 -22.50
CA ASN A 70 17.56 -24.95 -23.64
C ASN A 70 16.67 -23.80 -24.13
N SER A 71 15.53 -23.54 -23.48
CA SER A 71 14.60 -22.49 -23.88
C SER A 71 15.12 -21.09 -23.56
N SER A 72 15.05 -20.19 -24.54
CA SER A 72 15.38 -18.77 -24.38
C SER A 72 14.29 -17.95 -23.68
N LEU A 73 13.16 -18.57 -23.31
CA LEU A 73 12.00 -17.85 -22.79
C LEU A 73 12.28 -17.15 -21.45
N ILE A 74 13.09 -17.75 -20.58
CA ILE A 74 13.51 -17.12 -19.32
C ILE A 74 14.39 -15.90 -19.58
N ASP A 75 15.40 -16.02 -20.45
CA ASP A 75 16.27 -14.89 -20.79
C ASP A 75 15.50 -13.75 -21.44
N ASN A 76 14.51 -14.07 -22.27
CA ASN A 76 13.61 -13.07 -22.86
C ASN A 76 12.77 -12.36 -21.79
N ALA A 77 12.27 -13.08 -20.78
CA ALA A 77 11.58 -12.48 -19.65
C ALA A 77 12.52 -11.56 -18.84
N LEU A 78 13.76 -11.98 -18.57
CA LEU A 78 14.74 -11.13 -17.88
C LEU A 78 15.05 -9.84 -18.65
N LYS A 79 15.18 -9.91 -19.98
CA LYS A 79 15.34 -8.73 -20.83
C LYS A 79 14.12 -7.82 -20.77
N ALA A 80 12.92 -8.40 -20.70
CA ALA A 80 11.68 -7.63 -20.57
C ALA A 80 11.61 -6.88 -19.24
N PHE A 81 11.97 -7.52 -18.13
CA PHE A 81 12.10 -6.85 -16.82
C PHE A 81 13.07 -5.67 -16.87
N LYS A 82 14.24 -5.85 -17.50
CA LYS A 82 15.21 -4.76 -17.68
C LYS A 82 14.68 -3.62 -18.56
N SER A 83 13.86 -3.94 -19.56
CA SER A 83 13.28 -2.93 -20.47
C SER A 83 12.24 -2.06 -19.78
N ASP A 84 11.49 -2.62 -18.82
CA ASP A 84 10.47 -1.90 -18.06
C ASP A 84 11.02 -1.29 -16.75
N GLU A 85 12.29 -1.56 -16.39
CA GLU A 85 12.89 -1.18 -15.10
C GLU A 85 12.78 0.32 -14.79
N ALA A 86 13.00 1.19 -15.77
CA ALA A 86 12.96 2.65 -15.58
C ALA A 86 11.57 3.18 -15.18
N MET A 87 10.51 2.41 -15.46
CA MET A 87 9.13 2.77 -15.11
C MET A 87 8.65 2.06 -13.83
N ALA A 88 9.41 1.07 -13.35
CA ALA A 88 9.15 0.43 -12.07
C ALA A 88 9.59 1.35 -10.94
N TYR A 89 8.77 1.50 -9.90
CA TYR A 89 9.19 2.22 -8.70
C TYR A 89 9.99 1.33 -7.74
N SER A 90 10.02 0.02 -7.99
CA SER A 90 10.81 -0.95 -7.24
C SER A 90 11.08 -2.19 -8.09
N THR A 91 12.33 -2.64 -8.13
CA THR A 91 12.76 -3.89 -8.75
C THR A 91 13.72 -4.60 -7.80
N SER A 92 13.63 -5.93 -7.73
CA SER A 92 14.56 -6.75 -6.95
C SER A 92 14.72 -8.11 -7.62
N SER A 93 15.94 -8.65 -7.57
CA SER A 93 16.27 -9.96 -8.12
C SER A 93 17.39 -10.61 -7.31
N GLY A 94 17.50 -11.93 -7.41
CA GLY A 94 18.54 -12.65 -6.72
C GLY A 94 18.39 -14.16 -6.82
N THR A 95 19.20 -14.87 -6.05
CA THR A 95 19.07 -16.31 -5.83
C THR A 95 18.89 -16.54 -4.34
N THR A 96 17.90 -17.32 -3.96
CA THR A 96 17.50 -17.47 -2.55
C THR A 96 18.25 -18.61 -1.89
N GLY A 97 18.97 -18.31 -0.81
CA GLY A 97 19.57 -19.30 0.07
C GLY A 97 18.53 -20.04 0.92
N LYS A 98 18.96 -21.11 1.62
CA LYS A 98 18.06 -21.87 2.52
C LYS A 98 17.58 -21.07 3.73
N ASN A 99 18.34 -20.05 4.14
CA ASN A 99 18.09 -19.25 5.35
C ASN A 99 17.62 -17.82 5.04
N ASP A 100 17.35 -17.51 3.78
CA ASP A 100 16.93 -16.17 3.39
C ASP A 100 15.48 -15.93 3.81
N SER A 101 15.18 -14.70 4.21
CA SER A 101 13.82 -14.29 4.53
C SER A 101 12.89 -14.43 3.33
N GLU A 102 11.64 -14.74 3.61
CA GLU A 102 10.59 -14.80 2.59
C GLU A 102 10.36 -13.44 1.95
N ILE A 103 10.22 -13.44 0.62
CA ILE A 103 9.82 -12.30 -0.18
C ILE A 103 8.42 -12.62 -0.72
N SER A 104 7.45 -11.85 -0.24
CA SER A 104 6.04 -12.01 -0.60
C SER A 104 5.52 -10.78 -1.33
N LEU A 105 4.86 -11.02 -2.46
CA LEU A 105 4.16 -9.98 -3.22
C LEU A 105 2.74 -9.85 -2.66
N ALA A 106 2.47 -8.72 -2.02
CA ALA A 106 1.16 -8.39 -1.46
C ALA A 106 0.02 -8.54 -2.49
N ILE A 107 -1.16 -8.90 -1.99
CA ILE A 107 -2.44 -8.99 -2.70
C ILE A 107 -3.45 -8.13 -1.92
N GLY A 108 -4.24 -7.31 -2.63
CA GLY A 108 -5.26 -6.48 -2.00
C GLY A 108 -4.70 -5.47 -1.00
N ASN A 109 -5.19 -5.51 0.24
CA ASN A 109 -4.72 -4.65 1.33
C ASN A 109 -3.36 -5.07 1.92
N GLY A 110 -2.74 -6.14 1.44
CA GLY A 110 -1.44 -6.64 1.90
C GLY A 110 -1.46 -7.61 3.08
N GLU A 111 -2.64 -8.00 3.58
CA GLU A 111 -2.77 -9.09 4.57
C GLU A 111 -2.49 -10.46 3.94
N MET A 112 -2.79 -10.58 2.65
CA MET A 112 -2.40 -11.72 1.83
C MET A 112 -1.20 -11.38 0.95
N GLY A 113 -0.45 -12.41 0.58
CA GLY A 113 0.59 -12.30 -0.41
C GLY A 113 0.96 -13.64 -1.02
N THR A 114 1.75 -13.60 -2.08
CA THR A 114 2.28 -14.80 -2.74
C THR A 114 3.79 -14.74 -2.79
N ARG A 115 4.42 -15.86 -2.43
CA ARG A 115 5.87 -16.01 -2.40
C ARG A 115 6.45 -15.92 -3.79
N VAL A 116 7.34 -14.95 -3.99
CA VAL A 116 8.16 -14.88 -5.20
C VAL A 116 9.46 -15.63 -5.03
N ASN A 117 10.02 -15.74 -3.82
CA ASN A 117 11.23 -16.51 -3.60
C ASN A 117 10.94 -17.94 -3.09
N ALA A 118 11.87 -18.85 -3.35
CA ALA A 118 11.89 -20.19 -2.76
C ALA A 118 13.35 -20.68 -2.66
N PRO A 119 13.70 -21.51 -1.67
CA PRO A 119 15.08 -21.97 -1.48
C PRO A 119 15.65 -22.61 -2.76
N GLY A 120 16.85 -22.15 -3.17
CA GLY A 120 17.54 -22.65 -4.37
C GLY A 120 17.03 -22.07 -5.69
N ARG A 121 15.98 -21.24 -5.68
CA ARG A 121 15.44 -20.62 -6.89
C ARG A 121 15.99 -19.22 -7.11
N LYS A 122 16.17 -18.89 -8.38
CA LYS A 122 16.37 -17.52 -8.85
C LYS A 122 15.02 -16.81 -8.85
N TYR A 123 15.01 -15.52 -8.59
CA TYR A 123 13.81 -14.70 -8.64
C TYR A 123 14.09 -13.32 -9.20
N ILE A 124 13.03 -12.71 -9.73
CA ILE A 124 12.97 -11.29 -10.08
C ILE A 124 11.54 -10.81 -9.86
N TYR A 125 11.37 -9.58 -9.39
CA TYR A 125 10.08 -8.90 -9.44
C TYR A 125 10.25 -7.40 -9.64
N SER A 126 9.21 -6.79 -10.19
CA SER A 126 9.09 -5.34 -10.35
C SER A 126 7.69 -4.87 -10.01
N CYS A 127 7.60 -3.70 -9.38
CA CYS A 127 6.35 -3.06 -8.98
C CYS A 127 6.13 -1.77 -9.78
N PHE A 128 4.91 -1.62 -10.30
CA PHE A 128 4.47 -0.49 -11.12
C PHE A 128 3.20 0.10 -10.53
N LEU A 129 3.05 1.42 -10.55
CA LEU A 129 1.78 2.04 -10.18
C LEU A 129 0.69 1.57 -11.15
N ALA A 130 -0.51 1.37 -10.62
CA ALA A 130 -1.68 1.16 -11.46
C ALA A 130 -1.92 2.44 -12.32
N PRO A 131 -2.37 2.31 -13.57
CA PRO A 131 -2.60 3.46 -14.43
C PRO A 131 -3.69 4.37 -13.84
N ASP A 132 -3.63 5.66 -14.13
CA ASP A 132 -4.59 6.66 -13.64
C ASP A 132 -6.05 6.32 -14.01
N SER A 133 -6.25 5.57 -15.10
CA SER A 133 -7.57 5.07 -15.50
C SER A 133 -8.17 4.06 -14.52
N GLU A 134 -7.34 3.34 -13.77
CA GLU A 134 -7.75 2.36 -12.75
C GLU A 134 -7.67 2.93 -11.33
N ASN A 135 -6.69 3.80 -11.07
CA ASN A 135 -6.42 4.33 -9.74
C ASN A 135 -5.74 5.70 -9.80
N LYS A 136 -6.56 6.76 -9.82
CA LYS A 136 -6.08 8.16 -9.84
C LYS A 136 -5.29 8.56 -8.58
N ASP A 137 -5.55 7.91 -7.46
CA ASP A 137 -4.94 8.28 -6.18
C ASP A 137 -3.53 7.71 -6.00
N GLY A 138 -3.04 6.88 -6.93
CA GLY A 138 -1.69 6.30 -6.85
C GLY A 138 -1.50 5.29 -5.70
N ASN A 139 -2.59 4.86 -5.05
CA ASN A 139 -2.56 3.97 -3.90
C ASN A 139 -2.41 2.48 -4.22
N TYR A 140 -2.59 2.07 -5.49
CA TYR A 140 -2.51 0.69 -5.96
C TYR A 140 -1.39 0.46 -6.97
N ARG A 141 -0.96 -0.79 -7.05
CA ARG A 141 0.18 -1.23 -7.86
C ARG A 141 -0.02 -2.62 -8.43
N TYR A 142 0.52 -2.82 -9.62
CA TYR A 142 0.81 -4.14 -10.16
C TYR A 142 2.21 -4.59 -9.72
N ALA A 143 2.35 -5.84 -9.30
CA ALA A 143 3.65 -6.49 -9.15
C ALA A 143 3.73 -7.67 -10.11
N TYR A 144 4.81 -7.71 -10.88
CA TYR A 144 5.15 -8.84 -11.74
C TYR A 144 6.34 -9.56 -11.13
N GLY A 145 6.20 -10.85 -10.87
CA GLY A 145 7.23 -11.68 -10.29
C GLY A 145 7.47 -12.93 -11.12
N MET A 146 8.71 -13.40 -11.14
CA MET A 146 9.08 -14.69 -11.69
C MET A 146 10.09 -15.37 -10.78
N ASN A 147 9.91 -16.67 -10.54
CA ASN A 147 10.99 -17.51 -10.02
C ASN A 147 11.18 -18.74 -10.89
N TRP A 148 12.41 -19.25 -10.87
CA TRP A 148 12.75 -20.45 -11.61
C TRP A 148 13.98 -21.15 -11.04
N GLU A 149 14.07 -22.43 -11.35
CA GLU A 149 15.27 -23.25 -11.19
C GLU A 149 15.46 -24.11 -12.43
N THR A 150 16.70 -24.51 -12.68
CA THR A 150 17.05 -25.45 -13.74
C THR A 150 17.60 -26.70 -13.08
N LYS A 151 16.94 -27.83 -13.29
CA LYS A 151 17.34 -29.13 -12.75
C LYS A 151 16.98 -30.23 -13.73
N ASP A 152 17.86 -31.22 -13.89
CA ASP A 152 17.62 -32.42 -14.69
C ASP A 152 17.15 -32.14 -16.13
N GLY A 153 17.72 -31.10 -16.76
CA GLY A 153 17.39 -30.70 -18.15
C GLY A 153 16.06 -29.95 -18.30
N VAL A 154 15.43 -29.58 -17.19
CA VAL A 154 14.12 -28.91 -17.15
C VAL A 154 14.21 -27.63 -16.34
N ILE A 155 13.52 -26.59 -16.81
CA ILE A 155 13.24 -25.39 -16.03
C ILE A 155 11.86 -25.54 -15.42
N THR A 156 11.77 -25.42 -14.09
CA THR A 156 10.51 -25.25 -13.39
C THR A 156 10.46 -23.86 -12.80
N GLY A 157 9.29 -23.24 -12.79
CA GLY A 157 9.17 -21.88 -12.31
C GLY A 157 7.74 -21.46 -12.05
N LYS A 158 7.61 -20.20 -11.67
CA LYS A 158 6.34 -19.54 -11.36
C LYS A 158 6.33 -18.15 -11.96
N LEU A 159 5.28 -17.80 -12.68
CA LEU A 159 4.93 -16.42 -13.03
C LEU A 159 3.88 -15.91 -12.04
N ILE A 160 4.00 -14.65 -11.64
CA ILE A 160 3.14 -14.03 -10.65
C ILE A 160 2.76 -12.64 -11.14
N VAL A 161 1.46 -12.35 -11.13
CA VAL A 161 0.93 -10.99 -11.24
C VAL A 161 0.07 -10.74 -10.01
N THR A 162 0.30 -9.64 -9.28
CA THR A 162 -0.61 -9.24 -8.20
C THR A 162 -1.02 -7.78 -8.30
N TYR A 163 -2.25 -7.51 -7.89
CA TYR A 163 -2.77 -6.17 -7.68
C TYR A 163 -3.02 -5.95 -6.19
N ALA A 164 -2.43 -4.90 -5.65
CA ALA A 164 -2.52 -4.57 -4.23
C ALA A 164 -2.30 -3.08 -4.01
N THR A 165 -2.54 -2.61 -2.80
CA THR A 165 -2.12 -1.29 -2.37
C THR A 165 -0.59 -1.14 -2.46
N THR A 166 -0.07 0.09 -2.46
CA THR A 166 1.36 0.36 -2.32
C THR A 166 1.81 0.14 -0.87
N LEU A 167 3.09 -0.14 -0.65
CA LEU A 167 3.63 -0.27 0.71
C LEU A 167 3.47 1.03 1.50
N LYS A 168 3.77 2.17 0.85
CA LYS A 168 3.61 3.49 1.44
C LYS A 168 2.18 3.72 1.92
N TYR A 169 1.18 3.45 1.07
CA TYR A 169 -0.22 3.59 1.46
C TYR A 169 -0.57 2.72 2.68
N ARG A 170 -0.11 1.46 2.71
CA ARG A 170 -0.34 0.59 3.88
C ARG A 170 0.30 1.12 5.15
N GLN A 171 1.54 1.60 5.07
CA GLN A 171 2.23 2.20 6.22
C GLN A 171 1.47 3.42 6.75
N GLU A 172 1.03 4.31 5.86
CA GLU A 172 0.21 5.47 6.23
C GLU A 172 -1.13 5.05 6.88
N GLN A 173 -1.78 3.98 6.40
CA GLN A 173 -3.00 3.45 7.02
C GLN A 173 -2.72 2.80 8.38
N SER A 174 -1.62 2.07 8.53
CA SER A 174 -1.20 1.48 9.80
C SER A 174 -0.84 2.55 10.83
N GLU A 175 -0.13 3.61 10.44
CA GLU A 175 0.17 4.76 11.32
C GLU A 175 -1.12 5.44 11.78
N ARG A 176 -2.06 5.70 10.85
CA ARG A 176 -3.39 6.22 11.19
C ARG A 176 -4.15 5.29 12.13
N SER A 177 -4.03 3.97 11.95
CA SER A 177 -4.73 2.98 12.76
C SER A 177 -4.12 2.79 14.15
N GLN A 178 -2.78 2.75 14.26
CA GLN A 178 -2.07 2.71 15.54
C GLN A 178 -2.33 3.98 16.34
N PHE A 179 -2.39 5.14 15.68
CA PHE A 179 -2.78 6.39 16.29
C PHE A 179 -4.24 6.35 16.79
N LYS A 180 -5.17 5.78 16.02
CA LYS A 180 -6.57 5.53 16.46
C LYS A 180 -6.64 4.57 17.65
N ILE A 181 -5.85 3.50 17.66
CA ILE A 181 -5.82 2.54 18.77
C ILE A 181 -5.26 3.21 20.02
N PHE A 182 -4.15 3.94 19.94
CA PHE A 182 -3.60 4.73 21.04
C PHE A 182 -4.64 5.70 21.63
N THR A 183 -5.44 6.32 20.76
CA THR A 183 -6.54 7.20 21.21
C THR A 183 -7.71 6.42 21.84
N ASN A 184 -8.03 5.22 21.35
CA ASN A 184 -9.11 4.38 21.89
C ASN A 184 -8.72 3.63 23.17
N THR A 185 -7.47 3.23 23.38
CA THR A 185 -7.01 2.69 24.66
C THR A 185 -6.95 3.75 25.75
N THR A 186 -6.78 5.04 25.40
CA THR A 186 -7.08 6.14 26.33
C THR A 186 -8.58 6.44 26.48
N THR A 187 -9.46 5.78 25.73
CA THR A 187 -10.92 5.97 25.76
C THR A 187 -11.68 4.69 26.20
N TYR A 188 -10.99 3.58 26.48
CA TYR A 188 -11.60 2.33 26.96
C TYR A 188 -10.74 1.62 28.00
N SER A 189 -10.61 2.28 29.16
CA SER A 189 -10.49 1.62 30.46
C SER A 189 -11.62 2.12 31.36
N GLY A 190 -12.87 1.89 30.95
CA GLY A 190 -13.96 1.69 31.91
C GLY A 190 -13.87 0.23 32.34
N THR A 191 -13.07 -0.12 33.34
CA THR A 191 -13.39 0.13 34.73
C THR A 191 -12.22 0.70 35.55
N THR A 192 -12.13 2.03 35.64
CA THR A 192 -11.95 2.77 36.90
C THR A 192 -12.36 4.22 36.63
N ASN A 193 -12.89 4.89 37.66
CA ASN A 193 -13.43 6.25 37.61
C ASN A 193 -12.34 7.32 37.38
N GLU A 194 -11.68 7.34 36.22
CA GLU A 194 -10.64 8.32 35.92
C GLU A 194 -11.03 9.20 34.72
N ASN A 195 -11.22 10.49 34.98
CA ASN A 195 -11.43 11.51 33.96
C ASN A 195 -10.31 11.44 32.90
N PRO A 196 -10.61 11.54 31.59
CA PRO A 196 -9.60 11.50 30.55
C PRO A 196 -8.55 12.59 30.78
N SER A 197 -7.27 12.24 30.57
CA SER A 197 -6.17 13.18 30.78
C SER A 197 -6.35 14.44 29.93
N TRP A 198 -5.81 15.56 30.41
CA TRP A 198 -5.91 16.85 29.71
C TRP A 198 -5.38 16.75 28.27
N PHE A 199 -4.29 16.00 28.06
CA PHE A 199 -3.68 15.83 26.75
C PHE A 199 -4.57 15.02 25.80
N SER A 200 -5.21 13.95 26.28
CA SER A 200 -6.15 13.17 25.47
C SER A 200 -7.35 14.01 25.01
N LYS A 201 -7.89 14.85 25.89
CA LYS A 201 -9.00 15.77 25.55
C LYS A 201 -8.58 16.84 24.54
N PHE A 202 -7.36 17.36 24.67
CA PHE A 202 -6.76 18.28 23.72
C PHE A 202 -6.65 17.65 22.31
N MET A 203 -6.12 16.44 22.23
CA MET A 203 -5.95 15.71 20.97
C MET A 203 -7.28 15.38 20.29
N GLY A 204 -8.33 15.08 21.06
CA GLY A 204 -9.67 14.86 20.52
C GLY A 204 -10.21 16.08 19.76
N TYR A 205 -9.96 17.30 20.26
CA TYR A 205 -10.38 18.52 19.56
C TYR A 205 -9.58 18.77 18.28
N VAL A 206 -8.26 18.58 18.34
CA VAL A 206 -7.36 18.73 17.17
C VAL A 206 -7.80 17.79 16.05
N GLN A 207 -8.06 16.52 16.34
CA GLN A 207 -8.49 15.54 15.34
C GLN A 207 -9.87 15.83 14.76
N ALA A 208 -10.84 16.20 15.60
CA ALA A 208 -12.16 16.60 15.12
C ALA A 208 -12.05 17.78 14.15
N MET A 209 -11.10 18.68 14.37
CA MET A 209 -10.87 19.82 13.50
C MET A 209 -10.33 19.39 12.13
N GLU A 210 -9.45 18.38 12.08
CA GLU A 210 -8.93 17.84 10.81
C GLU A 210 -9.96 17.11 9.96
N GLN A 211 -11.03 16.58 10.57
CA GLN A 211 -12.04 15.77 9.90
C GLN A 211 -13.34 16.54 9.59
N THR A 212 -13.39 17.86 9.83
CA THR A 212 -14.61 18.66 9.71
C THR A 212 -14.55 19.71 8.61
N THR A 213 -15.74 20.14 8.15
CA THR A 213 -15.91 21.19 7.15
C THR A 213 -15.46 22.56 7.69
N PRO A 214 -15.04 23.51 6.83
CA PRO A 214 -14.59 24.85 7.22
C PRO A 214 -15.50 25.58 8.22
N GLY A 215 -16.82 25.44 8.12
CA GLY A 215 -17.79 26.08 9.01
C GLY A 215 -17.79 25.55 10.45
N ALA A 216 -17.44 24.28 10.68
CA ALA A 216 -17.40 23.67 12.01
C ALA A 216 -16.03 23.82 12.71
N GLN A 217 -14.99 24.19 11.96
CA GLN A 217 -13.63 24.32 12.46
C GLN A 217 -13.48 25.44 13.50
N GLN A 218 -14.17 26.58 13.34
CA GLN A 218 -14.08 27.68 14.30
C GLN A 218 -14.57 27.27 15.70
N ALA A 219 -15.64 26.49 15.81
CA ALA A 219 -16.14 26.02 17.09
C ALA A 219 -15.16 25.06 17.79
N LEU A 220 -14.42 24.27 17.01
CA LEU A 220 -13.37 23.39 17.52
C LEU A 220 -12.11 24.17 17.91
N ALA A 221 -11.74 25.20 17.16
CA ALA A 221 -10.68 26.13 17.53
C ALA A 221 -10.97 26.82 18.87
N THR A 222 -12.22 27.22 19.12
CA THR A 222 -12.64 27.76 20.43
C THR A 222 -12.47 26.74 21.55
N LYS A 223 -12.83 25.47 21.33
CA LYS A 223 -12.65 24.42 22.34
C LYS A 223 -11.17 24.15 22.63
N ILE A 224 -10.31 24.16 21.62
CA ILE A 224 -8.86 24.05 21.77
C ILE A 224 -8.32 25.25 22.57
N TYR A 225 -8.74 26.46 22.23
CA TYR A 225 -8.33 27.67 22.93
C TYR A 225 -8.73 27.65 24.42
N GLU A 226 -9.99 27.38 24.74
CA GLU A 226 -10.43 27.34 26.15
C GLU A 226 -9.78 26.20 26.94
N HIS A 227 -9.55 25.05 26.31
CA HIS A 227 -8.89 23.90 26.93
C HIS A 227 -7.40 24.15 27.21
N THR A 228 -6.72 24.92 26.36
CA THR A 228 -5.34 25.38 26.59
C THR A 228 -5.25 26.58 27.50
N LYS A 229 -6.32 27.35 27.70
CA LYS A 229 -6.37 28.45 28.67
C LYS A 229 -6.46 27.95 30.11
N SER A 230 -7.10 26.81 30.32
CA SER A 230 -7.39 26.25 31.65
C SER A 230 -6.56 24.99 31.92
N ILE A 231 -5.23 25.06 31.78
CA ILE A 231 -4.35 23.89 31.93
C ILE A 231 -4.22 23.52 33.41
N PRO A 232 -4.57 22.28 33.81
CA PRO A 232 -4.37 21.80 35.18
C PRO A 232 -2.88 21.73 35.54
N THR A 233 -2.58 21.85 36.84
CA THR A 233 -1.21 21.73 37.37
C THR A 233 -0.58 20.35 37.16
N SER A 234 -1.40 19.32 36.93
CA SER A 234 -0.96 17.96 36.63
C SER A 234 -0.38 17.77 35.22
N VAL A 235 -0.51 18.77 34.34
CA VAL A 235 0.00 18.68 32.95
C VAL A 235 1.49 19.01 32.92
N THR A 236 2.27 18.09 32.37
CA THR A 236 3.73 18.22 32.34
C THR A 236 4.18 19.28 31.34
N ARG A 237 5.42 19.76 31.50
CA ARG A 237 6.06 20.65 30.52
C ARG A 237 6.19 19.97 29.16
N GLU A 238 6.45 18.68 29.14
CA GLU A 238 6.62 17.90 27.91
C GLU A 238 5.30 17.80 27.13
N ASP A 239 4.18 17.56 27.82
CA ASP A 239 2.84 17.57 27.22
C ASP A 239 2.51 18.92 26.56
N LYS A 240 2.88 20.03 27.21
CA LYS A 240 2.67 21.38 26.66
C LYS A 240 3.52 21.64 25.43
N ILE A 241 4.78 21.20 25.43
CA ILE A 241 5.69 21.32 24.28
C ILE A 241 5.13 20.53 23.09
N ILE A 242 4.76 19.27 23.31
CA ILE A 242 4.20 18.40 22.27
C ILE A 242 2.90 18.99 21.72
N ALA A 243 1.99 19.41 22.59
CA ALA A 243 0.74 20.08 22.19
C ALA A 243 1.01 21.35 21.36
N GLY A 244 2.03 22.12 21.73
CA GLY A 244 2.46 23.32 21.02
C GLY A 244 2.97 23.02 19.61
N GLU A 245 3.82 22.00 19.44
CA GLU A 245 4.33 21.59 18.12
C GLU A 245 3.22 21.04 17.22
N ILE A 246 2.26 20.30 17.79
CA ILE A 246 1.08 19.82 17.08
C ILE A 246 0.24 20.98 16.54
N LEU A 247 -0.02 22.01 17.36
CA LEU A 247 -0.75 23.19 16.87
C LEU A 247 0.02 23.97 15.82
N LYS A 248 1.33 24.15 15.96
CA LYS A 248 2.16 24.81 14.94
C LYS A 248 2.09 24.07 13.61
N SER A 249 2.20 22.74 13.65
CA SER A 249 2.06 21.88 12.48
C SER A 249 0.66 22.00 11.87
N MET A 250 -0.40 22.02 12.69
CA MET A 250 -1.77 22.21 12.21
C MET A 250 -1.94 23.59 11.55
N ILE A 251 -1.51 24.67 12.20
CA ILE A 251 -1.55 26.05 11.67
C ILE A 251 -0.76 26.18 10.35
N SER A 252 0.26 25.35 10.11
CA SER A 252 1.02 25.35 8.86
C SER A 252 0.20 24.92 7.63
N LYS A 253 -0.87 24.13 7.83
CA LYS A 253 -1.68 23.58 6.73
C LYS A 253 -2.68 24.63 6.22
N PRO A 254 -2.81 24.84 4.89
CA PRO A 254 -3.70 25.87 4.32
C PRO A 254 -5.17 25.75 4.75
N GLN A 255 -5.65 24.53 4.98
CA GLN A 255 -7.03 24.25 5.36
C GLN A 255 -7.47 24.87 6.69
N PHE A 256 -6.55 25.21 7.60
CA PHE A 256 -6.84 25.86 8.89
C PHE A 256 -6.55 27.36 8.91
N ARG A 257 -6.12 27.91 7.76
CA ARG A 257 -5.93 29.35 7.53
C ARG A 257 -7.12 29.96 6.79
N ASN A 258 -8.22 29.22 6.70
CA ASN A 258 -9.41 29.54 5.94
C ASN A 258 -10.19 30.73 6.50
N THR A 259 -10.13 31.00 7.81
CA THR A 259 -10.69 32.20 8.42
C THR A 259 -9.73 32.84 9.42
N THR A 260 -9.73 34.18 9.47
CA THR A 260 -8.93 34.96 10.43
C THR A 260 -9.25 34.60 11.88
N ALA A 261 -10.53 34.32 12.19
CA ALA A 261 -10.97 33.97 13.52
C ALA A 261 -10.45 32.60 13.99
N THR A 262 -10.50 31.58 13.13
CA THR A 262 -9.94 30.24 13.43
C THR A 262 -8.43 30.34 13.67
N LEU A 263 -7.72 31.07 12.80
CA LEU A 263 -6.27 31.24 12.92
C LEU A 263 -5.87 32.00 14.20
N GLN A 264 -6.63 33.03 14.60
CA GLN A 264 -6.41 33.76 15.85
C GLN A 264 -6.58 32.85 17.09
N LEU A 265 -7.64 32.03 17.13
CA LEU A 265 -7.90 31.11 18.22
C LEU A 265 -6.80 30.06 18.37
N LEU A 266 -6.32 29.50 17.26
CA LEU A 266 -5.23 28.51 17.27
C LEU A 266 -3.89 29.13 17.70
N ASN A 267 -3.57 30.35 17.25
CA ASN A 267 -2.38 31.07 17.72
C ASN A 267 -2.47 31.45 19.20
N GLY A 268 -3.67 31.81 19.68
CA GLY A 268 -3.94 32.02 21.10
C GLY A 268 -3.69 30.74 21.91
N ALA A 269 -4.15 29.60 21.41
CA ALA A 269 -3.91 28.30 22.04
C ALA A 269 -2.42 27.94 22.11
N CYS A 270 -1.64 28.20 21.05
CA CYS A 270 -0.17 28.06 21.06
C CYS A 270 0.48 28.96 22.12
N THR A 271 -0.08 30.14 22.37
CA THR A 271 0.45 31.07 23.36
C THR A 271 0.21 30.59 24.79
N ASN A 272 -0.97 30.01 25.05
CA ASN A 272 -1.30 29.47 26.37
C ASN A 272 -0.47 28.24 26.78
N LEU A 273 0.20 27.59 25.81
CA LEU A 273 1.04 26.41 26.03
C LEU A 273 2.52 26.72 26.35
N LYS A 274 2.92 27.99 26.29
CA LYS A 274 4.26 28.44 26.68
C LYS A 274 4.38 28.56 28.19
#